data_AF-A0A969FJE1-F1
#
_entry.id   AF-A0A969FJE1-F1
#
_cell.length_a   1.000
_cell.length_b   1.000
_cell.length_c   1.000
_cell.angle_alpha   90.00
_cell.angle_beta   90.00
_cell.angle_gamma   90.00
#
_symmetry.space_group_name_H-M   'P 1'
#
loop_
_entity.id
_entity.type
_entity.pdbx_description
1 polymer ?
#
loop_
_entity_poly.entity_id
_entity_poly.type
_entity_poly.pdbx_seq_one_letter_code
_entity_poly.pdbx_strand_id
1 'polypeptide(L)'
;MRRQILIVTKTYPSISQKYRETVCTAGILLDKNQQPQQWIRIYPIRFRYLETDNKYKRWSIIEADIERNPKDHRKESFRIDDTSIDVICTIGTQNNWADRKKLVLPLQFRSIDEMQELDASVGIIKPATIHHYFDEATEREWSPKQQAVLDQEDLFDESFPLDKIPYKFGYRFTDEDGKTHKYSISDWEIAQLYRNCVKRSQANTEAGREQDALQQVRKKLETDFLQNKDLYFVVGNLKNRPKTFMTIGLFYPPKSDSQQLDLF
;
A
#
# COMPACT_ATOMS: atom_id res chain seq x y z
N MET A 1 14.74 -10.39 16.19
CA MET A 1 15.82 -9.38 16.19
C MET A 1 15.14 -8.05 15.99
N ARG A 2 15.42 -7.10 16.88
CA ARG A 2 14.78 -5.81 16.90
C ARG A 2 15.32 -4.92 15.78
N ARG A 3 14.43 -4.39 14.95
CA ARG A 3 14.77 -3.63 13.72
C ARG A 3 13.88 -2.41 13.57
N GLN A 4 14.46 -1.33 13.04
CA GLN A 4 13.70 -0.15 12.64
C GLN A 4 13.20 -0.30 11.20
N ILE A 5 11.93 0.04 11.01
CA ILE A 5 11.21 -0.18 9.76
C ILE A 5 10.40 1.07 9.45
N LEU A 6 10.64 1.67 8.29
CA LEU A 6 9.74 2.68 7.73
C LEU A 6 8.53 1.97 7.09
N ILE A 7 7.33 2.28 7.57
CA ILE A 7 6.09 1.76 7.00
C ILE A 7 5.69 2.58 5.78
N VAL A 8 5.75 1.98 4.59
CA VAL A 8 5.47 2.70 3.33
C VAL A 8 4.03 2.53 2.87
N THR A 9 3.49 1.31 2.91
CA THR A 9 2.09 1.06 2.53
C THR A 9 1.52 -0.18 3.21
N LYS A 10 0.19 -0.21 3.35
CA LYS A 10 -0.60 -1.32 3.87
C LYS A 10 -1.61 -1.71 2.81
N THR A 11 -1.67 -3.00 2.48
CA THR A 11 -2.71 -3.48 1.56
C THR A 11 -4.07 -3.52 2.24
N TYR A 12 -5.14 -3.49 1.45
CA TYR A 12 -6.46 -3.85 1.94
C TYR A 12 -6.41 -5.25 2.60
N PRO A 13 -7.05 -5.45 3.77
CA PRO A 13 -7.03 -6.72 4.46
C PRO A 13 -7.49 -7.86 3.55
N SER A 14 -6.77 -8.96 3.66
CA SER A 14 -7.13 -10.25 3.09
C SER A 14 -7.66 -11.17 4.18
N ILE A 15 -8.73 -11.89 3.86
CA ILE A 15 -9.36 -12.84 4.78
C ILE A 15 -8.59 -14.16 4.73
N SER A 16 -8.13 -14.62 5.89
CA SER A 16 -7.32 -15.82 6.07
C SER A 16 -7.95 -16.72 7.11
N GLN A 17 -8.15 -18.00 6.79
CA GLN A 17 -8.70 -18.98 7.74
C GLN A 17 -7.88 -19.11 9.03
N LYS A 18 -6.56 -18.90 8.96
CA LYS A 18 -5.66 -19.07 10.11
C LYS A 18 -5.60 -17.83 11.00
N TYR A 19 -5.72 -16.65 10.41
CA TYR A 19 -5.38 -15.38 11.06
C TYR A 19 -6.54 -14.38 11.03
N ARG A 20 -7.74 -14.82 10.64
CA ARG A 20 -8.96 -14.03 10.38
C ARG A 20 -8.74 -12.92 9.34
N GLU A 21 -8.23 -11.78 9.77
CA GLU A 21 -7.91 -10.64 8.91
C GLU A 21 -6.41 -10.34 8.94
N THR A 22 -5.81 -10.30 7.75
CA THR A 22 -4.37 -10.05 7.63
C THR A 22 -4.07 -8.98 6.60
N VAL A 23 -3.23 -8.04 7.00
CA VAL A 23 -2.68 -7.01 6.12
C VAL A 23 -1.27 -7.40 5.71
N CYS A 24 -0.94 -7.27 4.42
CA CYS A 24 0.44 -7.25 3.98
C CYS A 24 0.94 -5.80 4.10
N THR A 25 2.03 -5.60 4.83
CA THR A 25 2.66 -4.29 4.95
C THR A 25 3.97 -4.30 4.21
N ALA A 26 4.18 -3.32 3.33
CA ALA A 26 5.46 -3.07 2.71
C ALA A 26 6.16 -1.94 3.47
N GLY A 27 7.43 -2.18 3.80
CA GLY A 27 8.27 -1.22 4.51
C GLY A 27 9.71 -1.29 4.04
N ILE A 28 10.55 -0.44 4.64
CA ILE A 28 11.98 -0.37 4.37
C ILE A 28 12.72 -0.57 5.69
N LEU A 29 13.65 -1.53 5.71
CA LEU A 29 14.57 -1.67 6.83
C LEU A 29 15.53 -0.50 6.88
N LEU A 30 15.68 0.07 8.05
CA LEU A 30 16.62 1.15 8.33
C LEU A 30 17.85 0.60 9.07
N ASP A 31 19.01 1.19 8.78
CA ASP A 31 20.21 0.95 9.56
C ASP A 31 20.24 1.79 10.85
N LYS A 32 21.33 1.71 11.62
CA LYS A 32 21.49 2.46 12.88
C LYS A 32 21.53 3.98 12.69
N ASN A 33 21.84 4.46 11.48
CA ASN A 33 21.90 5.86 11.10
C ASN A 33 20.63 6.29 10.33
N GLN A 34 19.56 5.48 10.41
CA GLN A 34 18.28 5.68 9.70
C GLN A 34 18.41 5.75 8.18
N GLN A 35 19.46 5.17 7.60
CA GLN A 35 19.60 5.05 6.15
C GLN A 35 18.80 3.85 5.64
N PRO A 36 18.12 3.98 4.48
CA PRO A 36 17.35 2.90 3.91
C PRO A 36 18.26 1.77 3.40
N GLN A 37 17.96 0.52 3.79
CA GLN A 37 18.76 -0.64 3.42
C GLN A 37 18.09 -1.49 2.34
N GLN A 38 16.85 -1.95 2.60
CA GLN A 38 16.14 -2.84 1.69
C GLN A 38 14.63 -2.80 1.95
N TRP A 39 13.85 -3.12 0.92
CA TRP A 39 12.44 -3.38 1.07
C TRP A 39 12.18 -4.66 1.87
N ILE A 40 11.11 -4.63 2.67
CA ILE A 40 10.57 -5.80 3.36
C ILE A 40 9.05 -5.89 3.22
N ARG A 41 8.55 -7.11 3.31
CA ARG A 41 7.14 -7.50 3.39
C ARG A 41 6.91 -8.11 4.75
N ILE A 42 6.11 -7.44 5.56
CA ILE A 42 5.70 -7.97 6.85
C ILE A 42 4.32 -8.62 6.65
N TYR A 43 4.27 -9.93 6.88
CA TYR A 43 3.03 -10.70 6.77
C TYR A 43 3.08 -11.97 7.66
N PRO A 44 1.97 -12.29 8.36
CA PRO A 44 0.75 -11.49 8.51
C PRO A 44 0.93 -10.38 9.55
N ILE A 45 0.20 -9.26 9.41
CA ILE A 45 -0.03 -8.32 10.51
C ILE A 45 -1.52 -8.29 10.82
N ARG A 46 -1.86 -8.49 12.09
CA ARG A 46 -3.22 -8.37 12.63
C ARG A 46 -3.52 -6.92 13.00
N PHE A 47 -3.35 -6.01 12.04
CA PHE A 47 -3.28 -4.56 12.30
C PHE A 47 -4.48 -4.00 13.08
N ARG A 48 -5.69 -4.54 12.85
CA ARG A 48 -6.90 -4.08 13.53
C ARG A 48 -6.97 -4.47 15.01
N TYR A 49 -6.29 -5.55 15.36
CA TYR A 49 -6.20 -6.14 16.71
C TYR A 49 -4.97 -5.65 17.49
N LEU A 50 -4.14 -4.77 16.89
CA LEU A 50 -3.09 -4.09 17.64
C LEU A 50 -3.72 -3.21 18.71
N GLU A 51 -3.05 -3.08 19.86
CA GLU A 51 -3.39 -2.08 20.88
C GLU A 51 -3.37 -0.67 20.26
N THR A 52 -4.17 0.25 20.79
CA THR A 52 -4.35 1.58 20.19
C THR A 52 -3.02 2.32 20.01
N ASP A 53 -2.11 2.21 20.97
CA ASP A 53 -0.80 2.88 20.94
C ASP A 53 0.14 2.24 19.91
N ASN A 54 -0.08 0.97 19.55
CA ASN A 54 0.71 0.23 18.58
C ASN A 54 0.18 0.40 17.14
N LYS A 55 -0.96 1.09 16.95
CA LYS A 55 -1.53 1.39 15.63
C LYS A 55 -0.74 2.50 14.94
N TYR A 56 0.24 2.10 14.15
CA TYR A 56 1.06 3.02 13.36
C TYR A 56 0.36 3.54 12.08
N LYS A 57 0.71 4.76 11.71
CA LYS A 57 0.27 5.43 10.48
C LYS A 57 1.18 5.03 9.32
N ARG A 58 0.73 5.35 8.10
CA ARG A 58 1.62 5.34 6.94
C ARG A 58 2.74 6.37 7.19
N TRP A 59 3.97 6.02 6.79
CA TRP A 59 5.19 6.81 7.03
C TRP A 59 5.68 6.84 8.47
N SER A 60 5.15 5.98 9.35
CA SER A 60 5.74 5.79 10.68
C SER A 60 7.03 4.99 10.58
N ILE A 61 8.04 5.39 11.35
CA ILE A 61 9.16 4.51 11.69
C ILE A 61 8.75 3.76 12.94
N ILE A 62 8.70 2.43 12.83
CA ILE A 62 8.46 1.54 13.96
C ILE A 62 9.74 0.80 14.31
N GLU A 63 9.86 0.38 15.55
CA GLU A 63 10.85 -0.59 15.99
C GLU A 63 10.14 -1.84 16.48
N ALA A 64 10.55 -3.01 15.99
CA ALA A 64 9.91 -4.27 16.35
C ALA A 64 10.84 -5.46 16.16
N ASP A 65 10.52 -6.57 16.84
CA ASP A 65 11.14 -7.85 16.56
C ASP A 65 10.58 -8.47 15.28
N ILE A 66 11.48 -8.72 14.34
CA ILE A 66 11.16 -9.42 13.10
C ILE A 66 12.03 -10.66 12.89
N GLU A 67 11.49 -11.61 12.14
CA GLU A 67 12.17 -12.83 11.71
C GLU A 67 11.81 -13.17 10.25
N ARG A 68 12.70 -13.87 9.54
CA ARG A 68 12.40 -14.37 8.18
C ARG A 68 11.25 -15.36 8.24
N ASN A 69 10.32 -15.27 7.29
CA ASN A 69 9.24 -16.24 7.19
C ASN A 69 9.70 -17.50 6.42
N PRO A 70 9.94 -18.65 7.08
CA PRO A 70 10.48 -19.83 6.39
C PRO A 70 9.51 -20.46 5.39
N LYS A 71 8.23 -20.06 5.42
CA LYS A 71 7.19 -20.56 4.53
C LYS A 71 7.01 -19.70 3.29
N ASP A 72 7.78 -18.64 3.13
CA ASP A 72 7.70 -17.71 2.00
C ASP A 72 9.09 -17.57 1.36
N HIS A 73 9.19 -17.91 0.08
CA HIS A 73 10.48 -17.95 -0.62
C HIS A 73 11.02 -16.55 -0.93
N ARG A 74 10.18 -15.52 -0.87
CA ARG A 74 10.55 -14.16 -1.20
C ARG A 74 11.54 -13.64 -0.16
N LYS A 75 12.69 -13.14 -0.62
CA LYS A 75 13.75 -12.62 0.25
C LYS A 75 13.27 -11.48 1.17
N GLU A 76 12.26 -10.74 0.75
CA GLU A 76 11.69 -9.66 1.54
C GLU A 76 10.67 -10.15 2.58
N SER A 77 10.37 -11.44 2.71
CA SER A 77 9.30 -11.91 3.60
C SER A 77 9.74 -12.06 5.07
N PHE A 78 9.13 -11.25 5.93
CA PHE A 78 9.32 -11.27 7.37
C PHE A 78 7.99 -11.43 8.13
N ARG A 79 8.06 -12.05 9.30
CA ARG A 79 7.04 -11.97 10.34
C ARG A 79 7.47 -10.93 11.36
N ILE A 80 6.47 -10.34 12.01
CA ILE A 80 6.65 -9.40 13.11
C ILE A 80 5.99 -9.99 14.36
N ASP A 81 6.59 -9.75 15.52
CA ASP A 81 5.90 -9.90 16.78
C ASP A 81 5.06 -8.64 17.03
N ASP A 82 3.75 -8.78 16.86
CA ASP A 82 2.76 -7.69 17.02
C ASP A 82 2.86 -7.00 18.39
N THR A 83 3.31 -7.72 19.43
CA THR A 83 3.43 -7.21 20.81
C THR A 83 4.70 -6.41 21.07
N SER A 84 5.67 -6.50 20.16
CA SER A 84 6.97 -5.82 20.27
C SER A 84 7.03 -4.45 19.57
N ILE A 85 5.91 -4.01 18.98
CA ILE A 85 5.86 -2.85 18.11
C ILE A 85 5.89 -1.56 18.93
N ASP A 86 6.93 -0.77 18.74
CA ASP A 86 7.04 0.59 19.25
C ASP A 86 7.04 1.61 18.09
N VAL A 87 6.16 2.61 18.17
CA VAL A 87 6.08 3.68 17.16
C VAL A 87 7.03 4.81 17.55
N ILE A 88 8.16 4.94 16.84
CA ILE A 88 9.22 5.89 17.16
C ILE A 88 8.84 7.31 16.71
N CYS A 89 8.44 7.46 15.45
CA CYS A 89 8.03 8.74 14.89
C CYS A 89 7.20 8.55 13.61
N THR A 90 6.70 9.65 13.04
CA THR A 90 6.06 9.66 11.71
C THR A 90 6.69 10.71 10.84
N ILE A 91 7.16 10.30 9.65
CA ILE A 91 7.80 11.19 8.70
C ILE A 91 6.74 12.07 8.03
N GLY A 92 6.86 13.38 8.23
CA GLY A 92 5.92 14.37 7.71
C GLY A 92 6.06 14.63 6.22
N THR A 93 5.37 15.68 5.75
CA THR A 93 5.28 16.09 4.35
C THR A 93 5.97 17.42 4.07
N GLN A 94 6.78 17.92 5.01
CA GLN A 94 7.50 19.19 4.89
C GLN A 94 8.45 19.18 3.69
N ASN A 95 8.78 20.36 3.18
CA ASN A 95 9.75 20.55 2.09
C ASN A 95 9.47 19.62 0.88
N ASN A 96 8.22 19.60 0.41
CA ASN A 96 7.79 18.74 -0.71
C ASN A 96 8.14 17.25 -0.53
N TRP A 97 8.00 16.76 0.70
CA TRP A 97 8.25 15.38 1.11
C TRP A 97 9.73 14.97 1.02
N ALA A 98 10.66 15.92 1.21
CA ALA A 98 12.10 15.68 1.08
C ALA A 98 12.59 14.45 1.86
N ASP A 99 12.18 14.30 3.12
CA ASP A 99 12.65 13.19 3.96
C ASP A 99 12.06 11.84 3.52
N ARG A 100 10.80 11.82 3.07
CA ARG A 100 10.21 10.61 2.47
C ARG A 100 10.93 10.22 1.19
N LYS A 101 11.29 11.19 0.34
CA LYS A 101 12.05 10.95 -0.89
C LYS A 101 13.42 10.35 -0.57
N LYS A 102 14.15 10.92 0.40
CA LYS A 102 15.47 10.41 0.86
C LYS A 102 15.42 8.97 1.36
N LEU A 103 14.31 8.56 1.99
CA LEU A 103 14.18 7.21 2.54
C LEU A 103 13.72 6.17 1.51
N VAL A 104 13.06 6.58 0.43
CA VAL A 104 12.39 5.64 -0.50
C VAL A 104 13.04 5.58 -1.88
N LEU A 105 13.39 6.74 -2.45
CA LEU A 105 13.90 6.81 -3.81
C LEU A 105 15.29 6.17 -4.02
N PRO A 106 16.19 6.06 -3.02
CA PRO A 106 17.43 5.29 -3.19
C PRO A 106 17.20 3.80 -3.46
N LEU A 107 16.01 3.27 -3.15
CA LEU A 107 15.62 1.88 -3.39
C LEU A 107 14.61 1.76 -4.54
N GLN A 108 14.59 2.74 -5.45
CA GLN A 108 13.75 2.71 -6.65
C GLN A 108 14.30 1.72 -7.68
N PHE A 109 13.37 0.99 -8.30
CA PHE A 109 13.62 0.19 -9.48
C PHE A 109 13.18 0.98 -10.73
N ARG A 110 13.87 0.75 -11.84
CA ARG A 110 13.60 1.25 -13.18
C ARG A 110 12.34 0.62 -13.76
N SER A 111 12.18 -0.70 -13.61
CA SER A 111 11.10 -1.44 -14.28
C SER A 111 10.64 -2.69 -13.51
N ILE A 112 9.53 -3.28 -13.97
CA ILE A 112 9.06 -4.57 -13.44
C ILE A 112 10.01 -5.70 -13.85
N ASP A 113 10.65 -5.60 -15.02
CA ASP A 113 11.55 -6.63 -15.51
C ASP A 113 12.88 -6.64 -14.73
N GLU A 114 13.43 -5.46 -14.37
CA GLU A 114 14.55 -5.35 -13.42
C GLU A 114 14.22 -6.01 -12.08
N MET A 115 13.02 -5.75 -11.54
CA MET A 115 12.59 -6.41 -10.30
C MET A 115 12.55 -7.93 -10.44
N GLN A 116 12.13 -8.48 -11.58
CA GLN A 116 12.12 -9.92 -11.81
C GLN A 116 13.53 -10.50 -11.93
N GLU A 117 14.43 -9.81 -12.62
CA GLU A 117 15.84 -10.21 -12.78
C GLU A 117 16.56 -10.26 -11.43
N LEU A 118 16.27 -9.31 -10.54
CA LEU A 118 16.85 -9.24 -9.20
C LEU A 118 16.11 -10.10 -8.16
N ASP A 119 15.10 -10.88 -8.57
CA ASP A 119 14.20 -11.64 -7.69
C ASP A 119 13.62 -10.76 -6.55
N ALA A 120 13.32 -9.50 -6.89
CA ALA A 120 12.72 -8.52 -5.99
C ALA A 120 11.20 -8.67 -5.99
N SER A 121 10.63 -8.97 -4.82
CA SER A 121 9.20 -9.20 -4.73
C SER A 121 8.39 -7.94 -4.45
N VAL A 122 9.02 -6.88 -3.94
CA VAL A 122 8.42 -5.59 -3.58
C VAL A 122 9.40 -4.48 -3.86
N GLY A 123 8.89 -3.32 -4.27
CA GLY A 123 9.73 -2.18 -4.59
C GLY A 123 8.88 -0.96 -4.97
N ILE A 124 9.56 0.11 -5.31
CA ILE A 124 8.94 1.31 -5.89
C ILE A 124 9.47 1.51 -7.30
N ILE A 125 8.58 1.86 -8.23
CA ILE A 125 8.94 2.24 -9.60
C ILE A 125 8.36 3.61 -9.93
N LYS A 126 9.02 4.32 -10.84
CA LYS A 126 8.46 5.49 -11.50
C LYS A 126 7.90 5.04 -12.87
N PRO A 127 6.61 5.24 -13.17
CA PRO A 127 6.12 5.04 -14.52
C PRO A 127 6.75 6.08 -15.45
N ALA A 128 7.24 5.66 -16.61
CA ALA A 128 7.69 6.57 -17.66
C ALA A 128 6.52 7.37 -18.23
N THR A 129 5.38 6.69 -18.45
CA THR A 129 4.12 7.32 -18.90
C THR A 129 2.94 6.67 -18.21
N ILE A 130 2.01 7.47 -17.71
CA ILE A 130 0.70 7.00 -17.24
C ILE A 130 -0.32 7.31 -18.32
N HIS A 131 -0.96 6.27 -18.87
CA HIS A 131 -1.88 6.40 -20.00
C HIS A 131 -3.31 6.69 -19.56
N HIS A 132 -3.79 5.98 -18.53
CA HIS A 132 -5.20 6.05 -18.15
C HIS A 132 -5.42 5.52 -16.72
N TYR A 133 -6.28 6.20 -15.95
CA TYR A 133 -6.82 5.72 -14.69
C TYR A 133 -8.12 4.92 -14.93
N PHE A 134 -8.29 3.78 -14.27
CA PHE A 134 -9.52 3.00 -14.35
C PHE A 134 -10.14 2.74 -12.97
N ASP A 135 -11.47 2.67 -12.98
CA ASP A 135 -12.30 2.07 -11.93
C ASP A 135 -13.22 1.03 -12.57
N GLU A 136 -13.20 -0.20 -12.07
CA GLU A 136 -13.94 -1.33 -12.64
C GLU A 136 -14.72 -2.04 -11.52
N ALA A 137 -15.99 -2.38 -11.78
CA ALA A 137 -16.79 -3.15 -10.84
C ALA A 137 -16.16 -4.54 -10.60
N THR A 138 -16.23 -5.02 -9.36
CA THR A 138 -15.86 -6.39 -8.95
C THR A 138 -16.97 -6.95 -8.07
N GLU A 139 -16.85 -8.19 -7.63
CA GLU A 139 -17.89 -8.83 -6.82
C GLU A 139 -18.09 -8.07 -5.51
N ARG A 140 -19.35 -7.79 -5.19
CA ARG A 140 -19.76 -7.03 -3.99
C ARG A 140 -19.53 -7.80 -2.71
N GLU A 141 -19.75 -9.11 -2.76
CA GLU A 141 -19.64 -9.97 -1.59
C GLU A 141 -18.29 -10.70 -1.53
N TRP A 142 -17.89 -11.05 -0.30
CA TRP A 142 -16.85 -12.03 -0.07
C TRP A 142 -17.30 -13.41 -0.58
N SER A 143 -16.34 -14.27 -0.94
CA SER A 143 -16.70 -15.66 -1.25
C SER A 143 -17.30 -16.34 -0.02
N PRO A 144 -18.18 -17.36 -0.16
CA PRO A 144 -18.78 -18.04 1.00
C PRO A 144 -17.75 -18.55 2.01
N LYS A 145 -16.59 -19.01 1.54
CA LYS A 145 -15.47 -19.44 2.38
C LYS A 145 -14.84 -18.30 3.18
N GLN A 146 -14.74 -17.12 2.60
CA GLN A 146 -14.21 -15.93 3.27
C GLN A 146 -15.24 -15.35 4.24
N GLN A 147 -16.52 -15.32 3.83
CA GLN A 147 -17.61 -14.86 4.69
C GLN A 147 -17.71 -15.72 5.96
N ALA A 148 -17.65 -17.05 5.82
CA ALA A 148 -17.65 -17.96 6.96
C ALA A 148 -16.48 -17.75 7.95
N VAL A 149 -15.35 -17.16 7.51
CA VAL A 149 -14.23 -16.80 8.41
C VAL A 149 -14.53 -15.49 9.15
N LEU A 150 -15.23 -14.55 8.52
CA LEU A 150 -15.67 -13.31 9.18
C LEU A 150 -16.80 -13.57 10.17
N ASP A 151 -17.72 -14.49 9.84
CA ASP A 151 -18.87 -14.85 10.68
C ASP A 151 -18.49 -15.70 11.90
N GLN A 152 -17.25 -16.20 11.97
CA GLN A 152 -16.74 -16.86 13.18
C GLN A 152 -16.55 -15.80 14.27
N GLU A 153 -17.54 -15.63 15.14
CA GLU A 153 -17.42 -14.75 16.31
C GLU A 153 -16.34 -15.28 17.28
N ASP A 154 -15.46 -14.41 17.77
CA ASP A 154 -14.82 -14.62 19.06
C ASP A 154 -15.66 -13.85 20.09
N LEU A 155 -16.03 -14.48 21.20
CA LEU A 155 -16.87 -13.87 22.24
C LEU A 155 -16.25 -12.60 22.87
N PHE A 156 -15.00 -12.29 22.52
CA PHE A 156 -14.18 -11.22 23.08
C PHE A 156 -13.69 -10.20 22.05
N ASP A 157 -14.14 -10.28 20.78
CA ASP A 157 -13.64 -9.41 19.71
C ASP A 157 -14.67 -8.35 19.29
N GLU A 158 -14.46 -7.10 19.71
CA GLU A 158 -15.24 -5.92 19.28
C GLU A 158 -14.84 -5.44 17.86
N SER A 159 -14.50 -6.35 16.95
CA SER A 159 -14.02 -5.96 15.63
C SER A 159 -15.18 -5.62 14.69
N PHE A 160 -15.19 -4.40 14.13
CA PHE A 160 -16.18 -3.96 13.12
C PHE A 160 -16.20 -4.87 11.86
N PRO A 161 -17.32 -4.97 11.14
CA PRO A 161 -17.38 -5.73 9.89
C PRO A 161 -16.40 -5.19 8.83
N LEU A 162 -15.66 -6.09 8.18
CA LEU A 162 -14.82 -5.77 7.03
C LEU A 162 -15.63 -5.90 5.74
N ASP A 163 -16.23 -4.81 5.27
CA ASP A 163 -16.93 -4.86 3.97
C ASP A 163 -15.94 -5.07 2.83
N LYS A 164 -16.41 -5.67 1.74
CA LYS A 164 -15.63 -5.73 0.51
C LYS A 164 -15.86 -4.44 -0.30
N ILE A 165 -14.80 -3.95 -0.94
CA ILE A 165 -14.93 -2.82 -1.87
C ILE A 165 -15.39 -3.37 -3.23
N PRO A 166 -16.55 -2.94 -3.76
CA PRO A 166 -17.12 -3.50 -4.99
C PRO A 166 -16.50 -2.92 -6.27
N TYR A 167 -15.34 -2.27 -6.15
CA TYR A 167 -14.61 -1.67 -7.26
C TYR A 167 -13.11 -1.90 -7.13
N LYS A 168 -12.45 -2.04 -8.29
CA LYS A 168 -10.99 -2.02 -8.42
C LYS A 168 -10.58 -0.70 -9.03
N PHE A 169 -9.63 -0.02 -8.40
CA PHE A 169 -9.02 1.20 -8.91
C PHE A 169 -7.63 0.87 -9.46
N GLY A 170 -7.16 1.59 -10.48
CA GLY A 170 -5.82 1.33 -11.01
C GLY A 170 -5.38 2.25 -12.13
N TYR A 171 -4.21 1.93 -12.69
CA TYR A 171 -3.63 2.65 -13.82
C TYR A 171 -3.17 1.68 -14.90
N ARG A 172 -3.25 2.15 -16.15
CA ARG A 172 -2.44 1.64 -17.26
C ARG A 172 -1.25 2.56 -17.44
N PHE A 173 -0.05 2.01 -17.47
CA PHE A 173 1.19 2.79 -17.56
C PHE A 173 2.27 2.03 -18.33
N THR A 174 3.30 2.74 -18.78
CA THR A 174 4.54 2.19 -19.32
C THR A 174 5.66 2.43 -18.31
N ASP A 175 6.46 1.41 -18.02
CA ASP A 175 7.68 1.56 -17.18
C ASP A 175 8.86 2.10 -17.99
N GLU A 176 10.01 2.31 -17.35
CA GLU A 176 11.20 2.88 -18.01
C GLU A 176 11.85 1.90 -19.03
N ASP A 177 11.39 0.66 -19.12
CA ASP A 177 11.83 -0.33 -20.12
C ASP A 177 10.90 -0.37 -21.34
N GLY A 178 9.88 0.48 -21.36
CA GLY A 178 8.91 0.54 -22.46
C GLY A 178 7.80 -0.50 -22.37
N LYS A 179 7.71 -1.27 -21.27
CA LYS A 179 6.68 -2.30 -21.10
C LYS A 179 5.40 -1.72 -20.52
N THR A 180 4.28 -2.05 -21.16
CA THR A 180 2.96 -1.59 -20.70
C THR A 180 2.38 -2.54 -19.66
N HIS A 181 1.88 -1.97 -18.56
CA HIS A 181 1.23 -2.67 -17.46
C HIS A 181 -0.17 -2.12 -17.21
N LYS A 182 -1.09 -2.98 -16.76
CA LYS A 182 -2.42 -2.58 -16.24
C LYS A 182 -2.55 -3.16 -14.84
N TYR A 183 -2.33 -2.34 -13.82
CA TYR A 183 -2.32 -2.79 -12.43
C TYR A 183 -3.43 -2.15 -11.62
N SER A 184 -4.15 -2.98 -10.87
CA SER A 184 -5.02 -2.52 -9.80
C SER A 184 -4.21 -2.11 -8.58
N ILE A 185 -4.79 -1.20 -7.79
CA ILE A 185 -4.25 -0.67 -6.55
C ILE A 185 -4.92 -1.40 -5.38
N SER A 186 -4.13 -2.13 -4.62
CA SER A 186 -4.57 -2.86 -3.41
C SER A 186 -4.30 -2.08 -2.11
N ASP A 187 -4.08 -0.76 -2.19
CA ASP A 187 -3.74 0.12 -1.06
C ASP A 187 -4.97 0.39 -0.17
N TRP A 188 -4.82 0.18 1.15
CA TRP A 188 -5.86 0.47 2.14
C TRP A 188 -6.32 1.93 2.09
N GLU A 189 -5.42 2.90 1.85
CA GLU A 189 -5.79 4.31 1.84
C GLU A 189 -6.76 4.64 0.69
N ILE A 190 -6.67 3.92 -0.43
CA ILE A 190 -7.58 4.09 -1.57
C ILE A 190 -8.96 3.49 -1.28
N ALA A 191 -8.99 2.32 -0.66
CA ALA A 191 -10.24 1.73 -0.17
C ALA A 191 -10.93 2.64 0.87
N GLN A 192 -10.15 3.22 1.78
CA GLN A 192 -10.66 4.15 2.79
C GLN A 192 -11.13 5.48 2.17
N LEU A 193 -10.43 5.99 1.15
CA LEU A 193 -10.87 7.16 0.39
C LEU A 193 -12.26 6.92 -0.21
N TYR A 194 -12.44 5.79 -0.91
CA TYR A 194 -13.73 5.42 -1.49
C TYR A 194 -14.83 5.35 -0.42
N ARG A 195 -14.60 4.63 0.68
CA ARG A 195 -15.54 4.54 1.82
C ARG A 195 -15.92 5.91 2.38
N ASN A 196 -14.94 6.78 2.56
CA ASN A 196 -15.16 8.13 3.06
C ASN A 196 -16.01 8.95 2.09
N CYS A 197 -15.81 8.81 0.77
CA CYS A 197 -16.63 9.47 -0.24
C CYS A 197 -18.07 8.94 -0.23
N VAL A 198 -18.28 7.62 -0.14
CA VAL A 198 -19.62 7.03 -0.01
C VAL A 198 -20.35 7.58 1.22
N LYS A 199 -19.65 7.64 2.37
CA LYS A 199 -20.21 8.15 3.64
C LYS A 199 -20.57 9.64 3.58
N ARG A 200 -19.82 10.44 2.82
CA ARG A 200 -20.03 11.90 2.69
C ARG A 200 -21.05 12.26 1.61
N SER A 201 -21.35 11.33 0.71
CA SER A 201 -22.30 11.56 -0.37
C SER A 201 -23.68 11.95 0.16
N GLN A 202 -24.29 12.95 -0.49
CA GLN A 202 -25.63 13.42 -0.18
C GLN A 202 -26.72 12.71 -1.02
N ALA A 203 -26.34 11.71 -1.82
CA ALA A 203 -27.30 10.97 -2.62
C ALA A 203 -28.21 10.10 -1.74
N ASN A 204 -29.49 10.02 -2.12
CA ASN A 204 -30.51 9.30 -1.35
C ASN A 204 -30.56 7.79 -1.64
N THR A 205 -29.89 7.33 -2.70
CA THR A 205 -29.82 5.90 -3.07
C THR A 205 -28.40 5.38 -2.90
N GLU A 206 -28.26 4.08 -2.58
CA GLU A 206 -26.95 3.43 -2.48
C GLU A 206 -26.16 3.56 -3.79
N ALA A 207 -26.77 3.22 -4.92
CA ALA A 207 -26.16 3.38 -6.24
C ALA A 207 -25.73 4.84 -6.53
N GLY A 208 -26.53 5.82 -6.09
CA GLY A 208 -26.18 7.24 -6.21
C GLY A 208 -24.96 7.62 -5.37
N ARG A 209 -24.86 7.10 -4.14
CA ARG A 209 -23.70 7.33 -3.26
C ARG A 209 -22.43 6.69 -3.81
N GLU A 210 -22.54 5.50 -4.39
CA GLU A 210 -21.42 4.84 -5.05
C GLU A 210 -20.94 5.62 -6.27
N GLN A 211 -21.85 6.07 -7.13
CA GLN A 211 -21.52 6.88 -8.32
C GLN A 211 -20.81 8.18 -7.94
N ASP A 212 -21.32 8.92 -6.95
CA ASP A 212 -20.67 10.12 -6.42
C ASP A 212 -19.27 9.78 -5.86
N ALA A 213 -19.15 8.68 -5.11
CA ALA A 213 -17.86 8.24 -4.59
C ALA A 213 -16.84 7.92 -5.69
N LEU A 214 -17.24 7.22 -6.76
CA LEU A 214 -16.39 6.95 -7.92
C LEU A 214 -15.92 8.24 -8.58
N GLN A 215 -16.80 9.22 -8.75
CA GLN A 215 -16.43 10.53 -9.31
C GLN A 215 -15.41 11.26 -8.43
N GLN A 216 -15.58 11.23 -7.11
CA GLN A 216 -14.63 11.85 -6.18
C GLN A 216 -13.27 11.14 -6.15
N VAL A 217 -13.26 9.80 -6.17
CA VAL A 217 -12.02 9.01 -6.25
C VAL A 217 -11.31 9.29 -7.57
N ARG A 218 -12.03 9.30 -8.69
CA ARG A 218 -11.51 9.65 -10.02
C ARG A 218 -10.92 11.05 -10.04
N LYS A 219 -11.64 12.06 -9.53
CA LYS A 219 -11.12 13.44 -9.41
C LYS A 219 -9.79 13.48 -8.63
N LYS A 220 -9.65 12.64 -7.60
CA LYS A 220 -8.42 12.58 -6.80
C LYS A 220 -7.27 11.88 -7.54
N LEU A 221 -7.52 10.68 -8.04
CA LEU A 221 -6.49 9.79 -8.60
C LEU A 221 -6.14 10.07 -10.06
N GLU A 222 -7.10 10.56 -10.84
CA GLU A 222 -6.89 10.93 -12.24
C GLU A 222 -6.57 12.42 -12.33
N THR A 223 -7.51 13.30 -11.95
CA THR A 223 -7.33 14.73 -12.18
C THR A 223 -6.24 15.34 -11.30
N ASP A 224 -6.37 15.28 -9.97
CA ASP A 224 -5.42 15.93 -9.05
C ASP A 224 -4.03 15.28 -9.12
N PHE A 225 -3.96 13.95 -9.03
CA PHE A 225 -2.68 13.25 -8.96
C PHE A 225 -1.87 13.37 -10.25
N LEU A 226 -2.46 13.12 -11.43
CA LEU A 226 -1.71 13.16 -12.69
C LEU A 226 -1.26 14.59 -13.05
N GLN A 227 -2.07 15.59 -12.68
CA GLN A 227 -1.73 16.99 -12.92
C GLN A 227 -0.67 17.50 -11.95
N ASN A 228 -0.81 17.23 -10.65
CA ASN A 228 -0.09 17.97 -9.61
C ASN A 228 0.99 17.16 -8.87
N LYS A 229 1.05 15.83 -9.04
CA LYS A 229 1.96 14.95 -8.28
C LYS A 229 3.00 14.28 -9.17
N ASP A 230 4.19 14.09 -8.63
CA ASP A 230 5.21 13.22 -9.20
C ASP A 230 4.92 11.81 -8.69
N LEU A 231 4.19 11.01 -9.49
CA LEU A 231 3.56 9.78 -9.04
C LEU A 231 4.48 8.58 -9.22
N TYR A 232 4.64 7.80 -8.16
CA TYR A 232 5.39 6.55 -8.11
C TYR A 232 4.49 5.42 -7.61
N PHE A 233 4.77 4.20 -8.05
CA PHE A 233 4.00 3.02 -7.68
C PHE A 233 4.85 2.10 -6.81
N VAL A 234 4.39 1.89 -5.57
CA VAL A 234 4.90 0.78 -4.76
C VAL A 234 4.22 -0.47 -5.28
N VAL A 235 5.01 -1.37 -5.84
CA VAL A 235 4.53 -2.59 -6.51
C VAL A 235 4.94 -3.82 -5.71
N GLY A 236 4.15 -4.88 -5.86
CA GLY A 236 4.47 -6.15 -5.24
C GLY A 236 3.87 -7.33 -5.98
N ASN A 237 4.59 -8.45 -5.98
CA ASN A 237 4.11 -9.70 -6.54
C ASN A 237 3.24 -10.54 -5.59
N LEU A 238 2.61 -11.56 -6.17
CA LEU A 238 1.90 -12.62 -5.47
C LEU A 238 2.84 -13.78 -5.15
N LYS A 239 2.78 -14.30 -3.92
CA LYS A 239 3.58 -15.45 -3.49
C LYS A 239 3.46 -16.65 -4.44
N ASN A 240 2.26 -17.03 -4.84
CA ASN A 240 2.04 -18.21 -5.71
C ASN A 240 2.17 -17.89 -7.21
N ARG A 241 2.39 -16.61 -7.56
CA ARG A 241 2.57 -16.13 -8.95
C ARG A 241 3.64 -15.02 -8.95
N PRO A 242 4.92 -15.37 -8.75
CA PRO A 242 5.98 -14.38 -8.49
C PRO A 242 6.23 -13.41 -9.66
N LYS A 243 5.80 -13.76 -10.88
CA LYS A 243 5.83 -12.89 -12.07
C LYS A 243 4.63 -11.95 -12.19
N THR A 244 3.60 -12.10 -11.35
CA THR A 244 2.39 -11.28 -11.38
C THR A 244 2.50 -10.20 -10.32
N PHE A 245 2.67 -8.95 -10.77
CA PHE A 245 2.75 -7.76 -9.93
C PHE A 245 1.42 -7.00 -9.90
N MET A 246 1.27 -6.17 -8.88
CA MET A 246 0.20 -5.18 -8.75
C MET A 246 0.70 -3.97 -7.98
N THR A 247 -0.05 -2.88 -8.04
CA THR A 247 0.23 -1.71 -7.21
C THR A 247 -0.32 -1.96 -5.81
N ILE A 248 0.54 -1.87 -4.80
CA ILE A 248 0.20 -2.06 -3.39
C ILE A 248 0.24 -0.75 -2.60
N GLY A 249 0.71 0.33 -3.22
CA GLY A 249 0.68 1.69 -2.66
C GLY A 249 1.05 2.75 -3.68
N LEU A 250 0.57 3.98 -3.48
CA LEU A 250 0.94 5.12 -4.31
C LEU A 250 1.84 6.08 -3.52
N PHE A 251 2.99 6.48 -4.06
CA PHE A 251 3.81 7.56 -3.50
C PHE A 251 3.71 8.78 -4.42
N TYR A 252 3.22 9.89 -3.88
CA TYR A 252 2.75 11.05 -4.68
C TYR A 252 3.25 12.38 -4.11
N PRO A 253 4.58 12.61 -3.99
CA PRO A 253 5.08 13.93 -3.64
C PRO A 253 4.58 14.99 -4.64
N PRO A 254 4.48 16.27 -4.23
CA PRO A 254 4.27 17.37 -5.17
C PRO A 254 5.34 17.35 -6.27
N LYS A 255 4.95 17.71 -7.51
CA LYS A 255 5.93 18.02 -8.55
C LYS A 255 6.81 19.16 -8.04
N SER A 256 8.13 19.01 -8.15
CA SER A 256 9.05 20.11 -7.87
C SER A 256 8.92 21.12 -9.01
N ASP A 257 8.78 22.41 -8.71
CA ASP A 257 8.92 23.46 -9.71
C ASP A 257 10.37 23.45 -10.18
N SER A 258 10.61 23.04 -11.43
CA SER A 258 11.94 22.90 -12.02
C SER A 258 12.70 24.23 -12.20
N GLN A 259 12.26 25.33 -11.60
CA GLN A 259 12.82 26.67 -11.79
C GLN A 259 13.79 27.13 -10.69
N GLN A 260 14.17 26.27 -9.74
CA GLN A 260 15.04 26.68 -8.63
C GLN A 260 16.30 25.82 -8.48
N LEU A 261 16.92 25.42 -9.59
CA LEU A 261 18.18 24.68 -9.61
C LEU A 261 19.29 25.29 -10.51
N ASP A 262 19.15 26.57 -10.92
CA ASP A 262 20.22 27.34 -11.57
C ASP A 262 20.64 28.56 -10.73
N LEU A 263 20.96 28.34 -9.47
CA LEU A 263 21.73 29.31 -8.68
C LEU A 263 22.59 28.51 -7.69
N PHE A 264 23.78 28.09 -8.16
CA PHE A 264 25.11 28.20 -7.51
C PHE A 264 26.14 27.42 -8.32
#